data_AF-A0A6A3UAY6-F1
#
_entry.id   AF-A0A6A3UAY6-F1
#
_cell.length_a   1.000
_cell.length_b   1.000
_cell.length_c   1.000
_cell.angle_alpha   90.00
_cell.angle_beta   90.00
_cell.angle_gamma   90.00
#
_symmetry.space_group_name_H-M   'P 1'
#
loop_
_entity.id
_entity.type
_entity.pdbx_description
1 polymer ?
#
loop_
_entity_poly.entity_id
_entity_poly.type
_entity_poly.pdbx_seq_one_letter_code
_entity_poly.pdbx_strand_id
1 'polypeptide(L)'
;MPGEWTATKSGGCHLHPDWRQNPKFYLQMQGVRPTKVRITLTRSEREWKSRCQRDSVGTMIGFYLFRSGSGKLNRPGDSTADGDSAATTHPIVVNGRLWSETDFVPLHTVCSPPELVLSSAAKGGYVIVPATYEPGRLGKFVLSVQCDTEFTLSGDSEA
;
A
#
# COMPACT_ATOMS: atom_id res chain seq x y z
N MET A 1 6.48 6.61 -9.49
CA MET A 1 5.16 7.25 -9.69
C MET A 1 4.94 8.31 -8.63
N PRO A 2 4.70 9.57 -9.02
CA PRO A 2 4.31 10.63 -8.08
C PRO A 2 2.89 10.40 -7.56
N GLY A 3 2.62 10.87 -6.34
CA GLY A 3 1.30 10.87 -5.73
C GLY A 3 1.16 11.97 -4.68
N GLU A 4 -0.07 12.18 -4.20
CA GLU A 4 -0.37 13.22 -3.22
C GLU A 4 -1.52 12.79 -2.29
N TRP A 5 -1.34 13.03 -0.99
CA TRP A 5 -2.43 13.03 -0.02
C TRP A 5 -3.11 14.40 -0.09
N THR A 6 -4.30 14.45 -0.68
CA THR A 6 -5.11 15.67 -0.82
C THR A 6 -6.21 15.72 0.25
N ALA A 7 -6.95 16.83 0.32
CA ALA A 7 -8.05 16.97 1.28
C ALA A 7 -9.09 15.83 1.17
N THR A 8 -9.31 15.27 -0.02
CA THR A 8 -10.22 14.15 -0.28
C THR A 8 -9.53 12.79 -0.34
N LYS A 9 -8.19 12.76 -0.23
CA LYS A 9 -7.34 11.56 -0.32
C LYS A 9 -6.34 11.49 0.83
N SER A 10 -6.76 11.85 2.05
CA SER A 10 -5.91 11.81 3.27
C SER A 10 -6.67 11.18 4.42
N GLY A 11 -7.05 9.92 4.25
CA GLY A 11 -7.96 9.20 5.15
C GLY A 11 -7.32 8.63 6.42
N GLY A 12 -6.00 8.74 6.57
CA GLY A 12 -5.27 8.12 7.68
C GLY A 12 -5.08 6.61 7.53
N CYS A 13 -4.57 5.95 8.56
CA CYS A 13 -4.38 4.51 8.61
C CYS A 13 -5.70 3.77 8.84
N HIS A 14 -5.68 2.43 8.81
CA HIS A 14 -6.84 1.55 8.92
C HIS A 14 -7.68 1.70 10.21
N LEU A 15 -7.19 2.45 11.19
CA LEU A 15 -7.91 2.80 12.42
C LEU A 15 -8.95 3.90 12.18
N HIS A 16 -8.83 4.65 11.09
CA HIS A 16 -9.75 5.72 10.73
C HIS A 16 -10.75 5.24 9.68
N PRO A 17 -12.04 5.63 9.76
CA PRO A 17 -13.07 5.17 8.83
C PRO A 17 -12.78 5.55 7.37
N ASP A 18 -12.13 6.69 7.16
CA ASP A 18 -11.86 7.26 5.85
C ASP A 18 -10.60 6.70 5.18
N TRP A 19 -9.89 5.73 5.79
CA TRP A 19 -8.62 5.20 5.25
C TRP A 19 -8.72 4.69 3.80
N ARG A 20 -9.91 4.24 3.38
CA ARG A 20 -10.17 3.77 2.01
C ARG A 20 -10.18 4.92 0.99
N GLN A 21 -10.25 6.16 1.44
CA GLN A 21 -10.15 7.35 0.60
C GLN A 21 -8.70 7.66 0.21
N ASN A 22 -7.69 7.06 0.86
CA ASN A 22 -6.29 7.27 0.46
C ASN A 22 -6.06 6.93 -1.03
N PRO A 23 -5.02 7.54 -1.65
CA PRO A 23 -4.67 7.26 -3.03
C PRO A 23 -4.40 5.76 -3.22
N LYS A 24 -4.73 5.22 -4.39
CA LYS A 24 -4.45 3.84 -4.75
C LYS A 24 -3.58 3.78 -5.99
N PHE A 25 -2.70 2.80 -6.00
CA PHE A 25 -1.86 2.47 -7.14
C PHE A 25 -2.06 0.99 -7.47
N TYR A 26 -2.26 0.70 -8.74
CA TYR A 26 -2.52 -0.63 -9.25
C TYR A 26 -1.24 -1.17 -9.87
N LEU A 27 -0.76 -2.29 -9.33
CA LEU A 27 0.46 -2.97 -9.76
C LEU A 27 0.09 -4.29 -10.43
N GLN A 28 0.40 -4.42 -11.73
CA GLN A 28 0.25 -5.65 -12.47
C GLN A 28 1.62 -6.22 -12.84
N MET A 29 1.90 -7.45 -12.41
CA MET A 29 3.13 -8.16 -12.79
C MET A 29 2.92 -8.85 -14.14
N GLN A 30 3.85 -8.70 -15.08
CA GLN A 30 3.71 -9.19 -16.47
C GLN A 30 4.49 -10.51 -16.75
N GLY A 31 5.03 -11.16 -15.72
CA GLY A 31 5.79 -12.41 -15.85
C GLY A 31 4.94 -13.68 -15.77
N VAL A 32 5.61 -14.84 -15.72
CA VAL A 32 4.98 -16.15 -15.42
C VAL A 32 5.47 -16.76 -14.10
N ARG A 33 6.50 -16.16 -13.49
CA ARG A 33 7.11 -16.63 -12.24
C ARG A 33 6.81 -15.67 -11.08
N PRO A 34 6.66 -16.20 -9.86
CA PRO A 34 6.77 -15.37 -8.66
C PRO A 34 8.06 -14.56 -8.67
N THR A 35 7.95 -13.27 -8.37
CA THR A 35 9.02 -12.30 -8.54
C THR A 35 9.28 -11.58 -7.22
N LYS A 36 10.55 -11.38 -6.85
CA LYS A 36 10.93 -10.56 -5.71
C LYS A 36 10.66 -9.09 -6.04
N VAL A 37 9.91 -8.41 -5.18
CA VAL A 37 9.49 -7.02 -5.40
C VAL A 37 9.87 -6.16 -4.21
N ARG A 38 10.46 -4.99 -4.48
CA ARG A 38 10.66 -3.93 -3.50
C ARG A 38 9.76 -2.75 -3.81
N ILE A 39 8.83 -2.48 -2.90
CA ILE A 39 7.96 -1.30 -2.94
C ILE A 39 8.54 -0.28 -1.96
N THR A 40 8.71 0.97 -2.40
CA THR A 40 9.24 2.05 -1.58
C THR A 40 8.31 3.26 -1.66
N LEU A 41 7.87 3.75 -0.49
CA LEU A 41 7.14 5.00 -0.35
C LEU A 41 8.10 6.05 0.22
N THR A 42 8.20 7.20 -0.44
CA THR A 42 9.08 8.30 -0.03
C THR A 42 8.35 9.64 -0.04
N ARG A 43 8.76 10.58 0.82
CA ARG A 43 8.28 11.96 0.85
C ARG A 43 9.44 12.93 1.10
N SER A 44 9.27 14.20 0.75
CA SER A 44 10.32 15.23 0.92
C SER A 44 10.63 15.48 2.40
N GLU A 45 11.85 15.21 2.84
CA GLU A 45 12.31 15.59 4.19
C GLU A 45 12.16 17.08 4.43
N ARG A 46 12.54 17.93 3.46
CA ARG A 46 12.45 19.38 3.57
C ARG A 46 11.02 19.86 3.87
N GLU A 47 10.02 19.24 3.26
CA GLU A 47 8.61 19.62 3.46
C GLU A 47 8.02 19.05 4.75
N TRP A 48 8.47 17.86 5.16
CA TRP A 48 7.85 17.11 6.26
C TRP A 48 8.59 17.23 7.61
N LYS A 49 9.84 17.70 7.64
CA LYS A 49 10.67 17.76 8.85
C LYS A 49 9.98 18.49 10.01
N SER A 50 9.49 19.71 9.78
CA SER A 50 8.85 20.50 10.83
C SER A 50 7.51 19.91 11.27
N ARG A 51 6.78 19.25 10.36
CA ARG A 51 5.51 18.58 10.66
C ARG A 51 5.73 17.34 11.53
N CYS A 52 6.75 16.53 11.22
CA CYS A 52 7.13 15.35 12.00
C CYS A 52 7.63 15.73 13.39
N GLN A 53 8.29 16.88 13.55
CA GLN A 53 8.70 17.38 14.86
C GLN A 53 7.52 17.82 15.73
N ARG A 54 6.47 18.39 15.12
CA ARG A 54 5.27 18.84 15.84
C ARG A 54 4.34 17.68 16.19
N ASP A 55 4.25 16.70 15.31
CA ASP A 55 3.39 15.54 15.47
C ASP A 55 4.03 14.32 14.79
N SER A 56 4.89 13.63 15.54
CA SER A 56 5.63 12.49 15.00
C SER A 56 4.73 11.31 14.68
N VAL A 57 3.72 11.06 15.53
CA VAL A 57 2.81 9.92 15.39
C VAL A 57 1.83 10.16 14.25
N GLY A 58 1.15 11.30 14.22
CA GLY A 58 0.14 11.56 13.20
C GLY A 58 0.73 11.70 11.80
N THR A 59 2.00 12.08 11.70
CA THR A 59 2.71 12.15 10.43
C THR A 59 3.47 10.89 10.05
N MET A 60 3.38 9.78 10.82
CA MET A 60 3.99 8.52 10.38
C MET A 60 3.43 8.11 9.01
N ILE A 61 4.26 7.48 8.19
CA ILE A 61 3.87 6.99 6.87
C ILE A 61 4.02 5.48 6.81
N GLY A 62 3.12 4.87 6.05
CA GLY A 62 3.11 3.46 5.74
C GLY A 62 2.36 3.24 4.44
N PHE A 63 2.33 2.00 3.98
CA PHE A 63 1.42 1.62 2.91
C PHE A 63 0.87 0.22 3.16
N TYR A 64 -0.31 0.00 2.58
CA TYR A 64 -0.95 -1.30 2.50
C TYR A 64 -0.72 -1.91 1.12
N LEU A 65 -0.72 -3.23 1.04
CA LEU A 65 -0.67 -4.02 -0.19
C LEU A 65 -1.75 -5.10 -0.16
N PHE A 66 -2.59 -5.12 -1.20
CA PHE A 66 -3.67 -6.09 -1.35
C PHE A 66 -3.65 -6.71 -2.73
N ARG A 67 -4.26 -7.88 -2.89
CA ARG A 67 -4.52 -8.47 -4.21
C ARG A 67 -5.82 -7.90 -4.75
N SER A 68 -5.78 -7.32 -5.95
CA SER A 68 -6.98 -6.87 -6.65
C SER A 68 -7.73 -8.10 -7.18
N GLY A 69 -9.01 -8.21 -6.84
CA GLY A 69 -9.84 -9.39 -7.11
C GLY A 69 -10.56 -9.97 -5.89
N SER A 70 -10.24 -9.54 -4.67
CA SER A 70 -10.98 -9.93 -3.45
C SER A 70 -12.36 -9.25 -3.29
N GLY A 71 -12.83 -8.50 -4.31
CA GLY A 71 -14.11 -7.78 -4.32
C GLY A 71 -14.24 -6.63 -3.31
N LYS A 72 -13.39 -6.63 -2.28
CA LYS A 72 -13.33 -5.68 -1.18
C LYS A 72 -11.87 -5.56 -0.73
N LEU A 73 -11.46 -4.34 -0.37
CA LEU A 73 -10.22 -4.07 0.35
C LEU A 73 -10.39 -4.65 1.77
N ASN A 74 -10.26 -5.98 1.88
CA ASN A 74 -10.53 -6.71 3.11
C ASN A 74 -9.38 -6.49 4.09
N ARG A 75 -9.77 -6.17 5.32
CA ARG A 75 -8.87 -5.87 6.43
C ARG A 75 -8.03 -7.10 6.79
N PRO A 76 -6.80 -6.93 7.26
CA PRO A 76 -6.16 -7.92 8.13
C PRO A 76 -7.00 -8.00 9.43
N GLY A 77 -7.74 -9.10 9.62
CA GLY A 77 -8.56 -9.33 10.81
C GLY A 77 -10.07 -9.12 10.66
N ASP A 78 -10.58 -8.76 9.47
CA ASP A 78 -12.02 -8.88 9.20
C ASP A 78 -12.35 -10.37 9.01
N SER A 79 -12.82 -11.01 10.09
CA SER A 79 -13.49 -12.30 10.00
C SER A 79 -14.80 -12.09 9.25
N THR A 80 -14.87 -12.42 7.97
CA THR A 80 -16.16 -12.48 7.28
C THR A 80 -16.94 -13.67 7.86
N ALA A 81 -17.95 -13.37 8.66
CA ALA A 81 -18.91 -14.33 9.20
C ALA A 81 -19.81 -14.97 8.13
N ASP A 82 -19.66 -14.59 6.86
CA ASP A 82 -20.45 -15.13 5.76
C ASP A 82 -19.62 -16.16 4.99
N GLY A 83 -19.91 -17.43 5.27
CA GLY A 83 -19.30 -18.61 4.67
C GLY A 83 -19.69 -18.85 3.21
N ASP A 84 -19.57 -17.84 2.34
CA ASP A 84 -19.82 -18.04 0.91
C ASP A 84 -18.97 -17.10 0.03
N SER A 85 -17.73 -17.53 -0.24
CA SER A 85 -17.00 -17.32 -1.51
C SER A 85 -15.60 -17.91 -1.40
N ALA A 86 -15.52 -19.24 -1.48
CA ALA A 86 -14.31 -20.00 -1.72
C ALA A 86 -13.81 -19.81 -3.16
N ALA A 87 -13.41 -18.58 -3.53
CA ALA A 87 -12.78 -18.27 -4.80
C ALA A 87 -11.43 -17.57 -4.59
N THR A 88 -10.40 -18.37 -4.31
CA THR A 88 -8.99 -18.12 -4.70
C THR A 88 -8.36 -16.77 -4.32
N THR A 89 -8.33 -16.40 -3.05
CA THR A 89 -7.45 -15.31 -2.61
C THR A 89 -6.20 -15.90 -1.98
N HIS A 90 -5.17 -16.22 -2.77
CA HIS A 90 -3.86 -16.55 -2.21
C HIS A 90 -3.34 -15.32 -1.46
N PRO A 91 -3.23 -15.36 -0.12
CA PRO A 91 -2.80 -14.22 0.64
C PRO A 91 -1.35 -13.87 0.29
N ILE A 92 -0.98 -12.61 0.48
CA ILE A 92 0.42 -12.19 0.40
C ILE A 92 1.11 -12.71 1.66
N VAL A 93 2.13 -13.54 1.47
CA VAL A 93 2.88 -14.19 2.56
C VAL A 93 4.34 -13.79 2.46
N VAL A 94 4.90 -13.36 3.59
CA VAL A 94 6.32 -13.03 3.75
C VAL A 94 6.85 -13.85 4.91
N ASN A 95 7.92 -14.63 4.68
CA ASN A 95 8.54 -15.48 5.71
C ASN A 95 7.53 -16.40 6.43
N GLY A 96 6.58 -16.97 5.68
CA GLY A 96 5.54 -17.87 6.20
C GLY A 96 4.41 -17.19 6.98
N ARG A 97 4.39 -15.85 7.04
CA ARG A 97 3.33 -15.08 7.73
C ARG A 97 2.54 -14.23 6.74
N LEU A 98 1.25 -14.06 7.01
CA LEU A 98 0.40 -13.13 6.27
C LEU A 98 0.97 -11.71 6.41
N TRP A 99 1.06 -11.01 5.28
CA TRP A 99 1.59 -9.64 5.25
C TRP A 99 0.74 -8.78 4.31
N SER A 100 0.40 -7.58 4.77
CA SER A 100 -0.49 -6.66 4.06
C SER A 100 -0.10 -5.20 4.21
N GLU A 101 0.85 -4.88 5.08
CA GLU A 101 1.21 -3.50 5.38
C GLU A 101 2.62 -3.39 5.95
N THR A 102 3.25 -2.24 5.71
CA THR A 102 4.45 -1.86 6.42
C THR A 102 4.11 -1.37 7.81
N ASP A 103 5.10 -1.37 8.70
CA ASP A 103 5.02 -0.53 9.90
C ASP A 103 4.83 0.93 9.48
N PHE A 104 4.02 1.66 10.24
CA PHE A 104 3.92 3.11 10.09
C PHE A 104 5.03 3.77 10.89
N VAL A 105 5.89 4.52 10.21
CA VAL A 105 7.12 5.07 10.80
C VAL A 105 7.20 6.59 10.65
N PRO A 106 7.80 7.33 11.62
CA PRO A 106 7.98 8.78 11.54
C PRO A 106 9.15 9.18 10.62
N LEU A 107 9.42 8.37 9.59
CA LEU A 107 10.53 8.56 8.66
C LEU A 107 10.05 9.20 7.35
N HIS A 108 10.99 9.46 6.45
CA HIS A 108 10.72 10.00 5.11
C HIS A 108 10.74 8.92 4.02
N THR A 109 11.01 7.68 4.40
CA THR A 109 11.02 6.50 3.52
C THR A 109 10.57 5.27 4.29
N VAL A 110 9.76 4.43 3.65
CA VAL A 110 9.37 3.11 4.15
C VAL A 110 9.35 2.12 2.99
N CYS A 111 9.79 0.90 3.25
CA CYS A 111 9.95 -0.15 2.24
C CYS A 111 9.11 -1.38 2.60
N SER A 112 8.69 -2.13 1.59
CA SER A 112 8.22 -3.50 1.80
C SER A 112 9.32 -4.38 2.40
N PRO A 113 8.98 -5.50 3.05
CA PRO A 113 9.96 -6.50 3.46
C PRO A 113 10.85 -6.94 2.29
N PRO A 114 12.13 -7.22 2.53
CA PRO A 114 13.05 -7.63 1.49
C PRO A 114 12.64 -8.96 0.85
N GLU A 115 11.95 -9.85 1.56
CA GLU A 115 11.49 -11.15 1.05
C GLU A 115 10.11 -11.09 0.36
N LEU A 116 9.56 -9.90 0.09
CA LEU A 116 8.29 -9.77 -0.61
C LEU A 116 8.38 -10.38 -2.01
N VAL A 117 7.54 -11.38 -2.26
CA VAL A 117 7.39 -12.04 -3.56
C VAL A 117 5.96 -11.90 -4.04
N LEU A 118 5.78 -11.37 -5.25
CA LEU A 118 4.47 -11.21 -5.90
C LEU A 118 4.35 -12.15 -7.10
N SER A 119 3.16 -12.73 -7.27
CA SER A 119 2.86 -13.65 -8.35
C SER A 119 2.08 -12.94 -9.45
N SER A 120 2.51 -13.13 -10.69
CA SER A 120 1.77 -12.68 -11.88
C SER A 120 0.48 -13.46 -12.12
N ALA A 121 0.28 -14.60 -11.46
CA ALA A 121 -1.00 -15.31 -11.48
C ALA A 121 -2.13 -14.55 -10.77
N ALA A 122 -1.84 -13.42 -10.11
CA ALA A 122 -2.83 -12.47 -9.64
C ALA A 122 -3.50 -11.77 -10.82
N LYS A 123 -4.54 -12.39 -11.39
CA LYS A 123 -5.29 -11.88 -12.55
C LYS A 123 -5.77 -10.44 -12.40
N GLY A 124 -6.18 -10.02 -11.20
CA GLY A 124 -6.59 -8.64 -10.94
C GLY A 124 -5.44 -7.70 -10.55
N GLY A 125 -4.23 -8.23 -10.33
CA GLY A 125 -3.07 -7.48 -9.89
C GLY A 125 -3.03 -7.24 -8.39
N TYR A 126 -2.36 -6.16 -8.01
CA TYR A 126 -2.19 -5.72 -6.63
C TYR A 126 -2.58 -4.26 -6.48
N VAL A 127 -3.03 -3.87 -5.29
CA VAL A 127 -3.35 -2.48 -4.94
C VAL A 127 -2.45 -2.04 -3.81
N ILE A 128 -1.72 -0.96 -4.04
CA ILE A 128 -0.89 -0.28 -3.05
C ILE A 128 -1.65 0.94 -2.55
N VAL A 129 -1.81 1.07 -1.23
CA VAL A 129 -2.52 2.20 -0.61
C VAL A 129 -1.56 2.94 0.34
N PRO A 130 -0.83 3.96 -0.13
CA PRO A 130 -0.01 4.80 0.74
C PRO A 130 -0.89 5.66 1.66
N ALA A 131 -0.52 5.73 2.93
CA ALA A 131 -1.27 6.47 3.93
C ALA A 131 -0.34 7.17 4.93
N THR A 132 -0.84 8.27 5.50
CA THR A 132 -0.35 8.79 6.78
C THR A 132 -1.07 8.10 7.92
N TYR A 133 -0.54 8.21 9.14
CA TYR A 133 -1.18 7.60 10.29
C TYR A 133 -2.50 8.30 10.64
N GLU A 134 -2.46 9.61 10.88
CA GLU A 134 -3.66 10.42 11.08
C GLU A 134 -4.22 10.92 9.74
N PRO A 135 -5.54 11.15 9.64
CA PRO A 135 -6.16 11.79 8.49
C PRO A 135 -5.80 13.27 8.37
N GLY A 136 -6.08 13.87 7.21
CA GLY A 136 -5.88 15.30 6.95
C GLY A 136 -4.41 15.72 6.80
N ARG A 137 -3.47 14.79 6.76
CA ARG A 137 -2.04 15.07 6.54
C ARG A 137 -1.75 15.18 5.05
N LEU A 138 -1.74 16.41 4.56
CA LEU A 138 -1.61 16.69 3.12
C LEU A 138 -0.16 16.73 2.67
N GLY A 139 0.13 16.23 1.47
CA GLY A 139 1.43 16.43 0.84
C GLY A 139 1.80 15.38 -0.20
N LYS A 140 2.87 15.69 -0.93
CA LYS A 140 3.36 14.87 -2.03
C LYS A 140 4.23 13.72 -1.54
N PHE A 141 4.21 12.63 -2.31
CA PHE A 141 5.05 11.46 -2.12
C PHE A 141 5.43 10.85 -3.48
N VAL A 142 6.39 9.93 -3.45
CA VAL A 142 6.77 9.10 -4.59
C VAL A 142 6.70 7.64 -4.18
N LEU A 143 5.97 6.86 -4.98
CA LEU A 143 5.92 5.41 -4.90
C LEU A 143 6.83 4.81 -5.98
N SER A 144 7.73 3.92 -5.57
CA SER A 144 8.65 3.19 -6.46
C SER A 144 8.44 1.69 -6.30
N VAL A 145 8.43 0.97 -7.41
CA VAL A 145 8.40 -0.49 -7.47
C VAL A 145 9.66 -0.93 -8.21
N GLN A 146 10.37 -1.91 -7.65
CA GLN A 146 11.58 -2.47 -8.23
C GLN A 146 11.52 -3.99 -8.20
N CYS A 147 11.79 -4.62 -9.34
CA CYS A 147 11.90 -6.06 -9.52
C CYS A 147 12.68 -6.38 -10.81
N ASP A 148 12.94 -7.66 -11.05
CA ASP A 148 13.68 -8.17 -12.23
C ASP A 148 12.76 -8.56 -13.40
N THR A 149 11.47 -8.25 -13.31
CA THR A 149 10.43 -8.65 -14.26
C THR A 149 9.60 -7.43 -14.66
N GLU A 150 9.06 -7.42 -15.87
CA GLU A 150 8.18 -6.36 -16.33
C GLU A 150 6.90 -6.25 -15.45
N PHE A 151 6.47 -5.02 -15.24
CA PHE A 151 5.26 -4.70 -14.51
C PHE A 151 4.65 -3.40 -15.04
N THR A 152 3.36 -3.20 -14.79
CA THR A 152 2.71 -1.89 -14.95
C THR A 152 2.31 -1.35 -13.59
N LEU A 153 2.43 -0.03 -13.42
CA LEU A 153 2.04 0.69 -12.21
C LEU A 153 1.26 1.92 -12.61
N SER A 154 -0.03 1.95 -12.29
CA SER A 154 -0.93 3.09 -12.57
C SER A 154 -1.55 3.62 -11.28
N GLY A 155 -2.02 4.88 -11.30
CA GLY A 155 -2.76 5.49 -10.19
C GLY A 155 -4.28 5.50 -10.45
N ASP A 156 -5.07 5.87 -9.44
CA ASP A 156 -6.54 6.10 -9.53
C ASP A 156 -6.98 6.99 -10.71
N SER A 157 -6.09 7.82 -11.26
CA SER A 157 -6.39 8.75 -12.37
C SER A 157 -6.38 8.11 -13.76
N GLU A 158 -5.94 6.86 -13.87
CA GLU A 158 -5.65 6.16 -15.14
C GLU A 158 -6.36 4.79 -15.27
N ALA A 159 -7.33 4.49 -14.39
CA ALA A 159 -8.08 3.23 -14.36
C ALA A 159 -9.55 3.41 -14.75
#